data_AF-A0A1I8H1G4-F1
#
_entry.id   AF-A0A1I8H1G4-F1
#
_cell.length_a   1.000
_cell.length_b   1.000
_cell.length_c   1.000
_cell.angle_alpha   90.00
_cell.angle_beta   90.00
_cell.angle_gamma   90.00
#
_symmetry.space_group_name_H-M   'P 1'
#
loop_
_entity.id
_entity.type
_entity.pdbx_description
1 polymer ?
#
loop_
_entity_poly.entity_id
_entity_poly.type
_entity_poly.pdbx_seq_one_letter_code
_entity_poly.pdbx_strand_id
1 'polypeptide(L)'
;MHLLLVTSDLCSFRSNGKTTPSPRVIWDTTLSFVFAIMLGINLFILPTQCSSDFSNANDELEDISNGMSPSFFLRKEYSLMKPYQGSWSLSGSAAISGDDFVQLTANRQSQQGAIVSRLPVHIRHWEVRVHFRVHGPADGHCGDGFAFWYADAKGIPGARFPRGFPGPLFGGPSRFRGLAVLLDTYSNAHGPEQGRFHPYISAIVNNGSLEFSHDDDGEQKEPAGCTVNFRNRQGETHLAVRYVDDVLTVYTKVTDDEGDGWGGTSEPGIWRICFRVRGVRLPTHLMFGLSAMTGELVDNHEILAAKVYEVESTLNPDDYTGTRRQIVPEIDPLAKEKGELGDPLHSARPGSLTDAHLAASGGDSGGVLSAFWLALLAAAACVTGLAWARYRILRQRSRFY
;
A
#
# COMPACT_ATOMS: atom_id res chain seq x y z
N MET A 1 -16.29 -34.75 27.96
CA MET A 1 -17.70 -34.52 27.55
C MET A 1 -17.88 -35.15 26.18
N HIS A 2 -18.81 -36.10 26.09
CA HIS A 2 -19.09 -36.93 24.91
C HIS A 2 -19.36 -36.10 23.64
N LEU A 3 -18.84 -36.55 22.49
CA LEU A 3 -19.50 -36.28 21.21
C LEU A 3 -20.12 -37.58 20.71
N LEU A 4 -21.45 -37.56 20.66
CA LEU A 4 -22.35 -38.63 20.25
C LEU A 4 -22.31 -38.83 18.72
N LEU A 5 -22.36 -40.10 18.33
CA LEU A 5 -22.83 -40.58 17.04
C LEU A 5 -24.28 -40.16 16.78
N VAL A 6 -24.60 -39.73 15.56
CA VAL A 6 -25.89 -40.01 14.92
C VAL A 6 -25.64 -40.33 13.44
N THR A 7 -26.06 -41.53 13.05
CA THR A 7 -26.21 -42.05 11.69
C THR A 7 -27.70 -42.16 11.34
N SER A 8 -28.00 -42.33 10.04
CA SER A 8 -29.30 -42.63 9.38
C SER A 8 -30.03 -41.39 8.83
N ASP A 9 -30.61 -41.36 7.62
CA ASP A 9 -31.33 -42.35 6.83
C ASP A 9 -31.15 -42.11 5.31
N LEU A 10 -30.84 -43.12 4.49
CA LEU A 10 -31.76 -43.96 3.69
C LEU A 10 -32.63 -43.20 2.67
N CYS A 11 -32.28 -43.37 1.39
CA CYS A 11 -33.29 -43.65 0.37
C CYS A 11 -32.71 -44.64 -0.66
N SER A 12 -33.40 -45.77 -0.83
CA SER A 12 -33.05 -46.91 -1.68
C SER A 12 -34.09 -47.02 -2.79
N PHE A 13 -33.69 -47.36 -4.03
CA PHE A 13 -34.46 -48.29 -4.88
C PHE A 13 -33.61 -48.93 -6.01
N ARG A 14 -33.27 -50.22 -5.81
CA ARG A 14 -33.34 -51.42 -6.69
C ARG A 14 -32.83 -51.33 -8.16
N SER A 15 -31.70 -51.93 -8.55
CA SER A 15 -31.34 -53.37 -8.80
C SER A 15 -31.87 -54.04 -10.08
N ASN A 16 -30.94 -54.43 -10.95
CA ASN A 16 -30.83 -55.72 -11.68
C ASN A 16 -29.32 -55.85 -12.03
N GLY A 17 -28.52 -56.88 -11.73
CA GLY A 17 -28.74 -58.24 -11.31
C GLY A 17 -27.80 -59.14 -12.14
N LYS A 18 -26.68 -59.60 -11.56
CA LYS A 18 -26.08 -60.94 -11.74
C LYS A 18 -24.76 -61.07 -10.97
N THR A 19 -24.71 -62.12 -10.15
CA THR A 19 -23.66 -62.53 -9.23
C THR A 19 -22.69 -63.52 -9.88
N THR A 20 -21.43 -63.54 -9.40
CA THR A 20 -20.55 -64.70 -9.04
C THR A 20 -19.06 -64.27 -9.08
N PRO A 21 -18.11 -64.99 -8.46
CA PRO A 21 -17.63 -64.75 -7.08
C PRO A 21 -16.18 -64.22 -7.02
N SER A 22 -15.78 -63.79 -5.82
CA SER A 22 -14.47 -63.21 -5.49
C SER A 22 -13.25 -64.05 -5.92
N PRO A 23 -12.07 -63.40 -5.99
CA PRO A 23 -11.10 -63.68 -4.94
C PRO A 23 -10.60 -62.40 -4.25
N ARG A 24 -10.86 -62.36 -2.95
CA ARG A 24 -10.02 -61.86 -1.87
C ARG A 24 -8.62 -61.32 -2.28
N VAL A 25 -8.33 -60.10 -1.79
CA VAL A 25 -7.15 -59.72 -0.97
C VAL A 25 -6.11 -58.79 -1.62
N ILE A 26 -5.73 -57.78 -0.81
CA ILE A 26 -4.52 -56.91 -0.81
C ILE A 26 -4.47 -55.69 -1.74
N TRP A 27 -5.24 -54.62 -1.50
CA TRP A 27 -4.87 -53.29 -2.03
C TRP A 27 -5.16 -52.09 -1.10
N ASP A 28 -5.37 -52.31 0.21
CA ASP A 28 -5.93 -51.23 1.04
C ASP A 28 -5.28 -51.06 2.43
N THR A 29 -3.96 -51.19 2.51
CA THR A 29 -3.21 -50.87 3.75
C THR A 29 -2.00 -49.98 3.52
N THR A 30 -1.48 -49.91 2.28
CA THR A 30 -0.35 -49.03 1.94
C THR A 30 -0.78 -47.60 1.66
N LEU A 31 -1.96 -47.36 1.08
CA LEU A 31 -2.44 -46.01 0.78
C LEU A 31 -2.83 -45.24 2.06
N SER A 32 -3.49 -45.90 3.01
CA SER A 32 -3.88 -45.28 4.29
C SER A 32 -2.69 -44.94 5.19
N PHE A 33 -1.60 -45.72 5.12
CA PHE A 33 -0.39 -45.44 5.91
C PHE A 33 0.37 -44.23 5.38
N VAL A 34 0.43 -44.06 4.04
CA VAL A 34 1.05 -42.89 3.41
C VAL A 34 0.24 -41.62 3.67
N PHE A 35 -1.11 -41.70 3.65
CA PHE A 35 -1.96 -40.56 3.98
C PHE A 35 -1.88 -40.14 5.44
N ALA A 36 -1.76 -41.09 6.38
CA ALA A 36 -1.59 -40.80 7.81
C ALA A 36 -0.23 -40.16 8.14
N ILE A 37 0.83 -40.57 7.45
CA ILE A 37 2.17 -39.95 7.60
C ILE A 37 2.18 -38.54 7.01
N MET A 38 1.52 -38.31 5.87
CA MET A 38 1.41 -36.97 5.27
C MET A 38 0.55 -36.00 6.10
N LEU A 39 -0.49 -36.47 6.81
CA LEU A 39 -1.24 -35.64 7.75
C LEU A 39 -0.45 -35.35 9.04
N GLY A 40 0.34 -36.32 9.52
CA GLY A 40 1.16 -36.16 10.74
C GLY A 40 2.37 -35.23 10.56
N ILE A 41 2.94 -35.14 9.36
CA ILE A 41 4.07 -34.26 9.05
C ILE A 41 3.62 -32.80 8.89
N ASN A 42 2.38 -32.54 8.45
CA ASN A 42 1.81 -31.19 8.35
C ASN A 42 1.45 -30.57 9.72
N LEU A 43 1.38 -31.36 10.80
CA LEU A 43 1.16 -30.84 12.15
C LEU A 43 2.45 -30.55 12.94
N PHE A 44 3.63 -30.91 12.42
CA PHE A 44 4.92 -30.76 13.12
C PHE A 44 5.90 -29.77 12.45
N ILE A 45 5.45 -29.04 11.43
CA ILE A 45 6.14 -27.87 10.87
C ILE A 45 5.17 -26.67 10.94
N LEU A 46 4.67 -26.38 12.14
CA LEU A 46 4.31 -25.00 12.46
C LEU A 46 5.61 -24.37 12.97
N PRO A 47 6.18 -23.38 12.27
CA PRO A 47 7.21 -22.58 12.89
C PRO A 47 6.56 -21.91 14.10
N THR A 48 7.09 -22.22 15.28
CA THR A 48 6.95 -21.35 16.45
C THR A 48 7.62 -20.03 16.12
N GLN A 49 6.91 -19.17 15.39
CA GLN A 49 7.28 -17.76 15.26
C GLN A 49 6.94 -17.11 16.59
N CYS A 50 8.01 -16.95 17.34
CA CYS A 50 8.14 -16.10 18.49
C CYS A 50 7.74 -14.67 18.10
N SER A 51 6.54 -14.26 18.51
CA SER A 51 6.23 -12.97 19.10
C SER A 51 7.03 -11.75 18.59
N SER A 52 6.64 -11.20 17.43
CA SER A 52 6.91 -9.79 17.10
C SER A 52 5.74 -9.07 16.38
N ASP A 53 4.65 -9.76 16.04
CA ASP A 53 3.51 -9.17 15.31
C ASP A 53 2.35 -8.69 16.22
N PHE A 54 2.50 -8.75 17.54
CA PHE A 54 1.40 -8.41 18.47
C PHE A 54 1.35 -6.94 18.89
N SER A 55 2.29 -6.08 18.45
CA SER A 55 2.25 -4.65 18.75
C SER A 55 1.40 -3.83 17.76
N ASN A 56 1.29 -4.28 16.50
CA ASN A 56 0.67 -3.46 15.45
C ASN A 56 -0.81 -3.76 15.21
N ALA A 57 -1.28 -4.95 15.57
CA ALA A 57 -2.72 -5.25 15.63
C ALA A 57 -3.41 -4.45 16.75
N ASN A 58 -2.70 -4.08 17.81
CA ASN A 58 -3.27 -3.31 18.91
C ASN A 58 -3.54 -1.85 18.51
N ASP A 59 -2.74 -1.24 17.65
CA ASP A 59 -2.95 0.15 17.20
C ASP A 59 -4.18 0.26 16.26
N GLU A 60 -4.49 -0.80 15.51
CA GLU A 60 -5.67 -0.88 14.62
C GLU A 60 -6.93 -1.35 15.38
N LEU A 61 -6.77 -2.19 16.40
CA LEU A 61 -7.86 -2.66 17.28
C LEU A 61 -8.19 -1.68 18.41
N GLU A 62 -7.27 -0.84 18.88
CA GLU A 62 -7.56 0.18 19.89
C GLU A 62 -8.53 1.24 19.34
N ASP A 63 -8.40 1.62 18.06
CA ASP A 63 -9.31 2.56 17.37
C ASP A 63 -10.73 1.96 17.19
N ILE A 64 -10.84 0.62 17.07
CA ILE A 64 -12.12 -0.09 16.96
C ILE A 64 -12.73 -0.38 18.35
N SER A 65 -11.89 -0.66 19.37
CA SER A 65 -12.35 -1.08 20.70
C SER A 65 -13.04 0.03 21.50
N ASN A 66 -12.75 1.30 21.19
CA ASN A 66 -13.42 2.46 21.78
C ASN A 66 -14.78 2.80 21.14
N GLY A 67 -15.27 2.03 20.16
CA GLY A 67 -16.67 2.08 19.72
C GLY A 67 -17.14 3.35 19.01
N MET A 68 -16.26 4.32 18.74
CA MET A 68 -16.58 5.53 18.00
C MET A 68 -15.75 5.55 16.71
N SER A 69 -16.28 4.99 15.62
CA SER A 69 -15.72 5.25 14.29
C SER A 69 -15.69 6.77 14.09
N PRO A 70 -14.57 7.39 13.68
CA PRO A 70 -14.45 8.84 13.60
C PRO A 70 -15.57 9.41 12.75
N SER A 71 -16.27 10.42 13.27
CA SER A 71 -17.35 11.07 12.54
C SER A 71 -16.76 12.02 11.48
N PHE A 72 -17.25 11.90 10.24
CA PHE A 72 -16.78 12.70 9.09
C PHE A 72 -17.87 13.65 8.63
N PHE A 73 -17.62 14.95 8.71
CA PHE A 73 -18.56 15.99 8.29
C PHE A 73 -18.07 16.68 7.00
N LEU A 74 -18.79 16.50 5.89
CA LEU A 74 -18.41 17.09 4.60
C LEU A 74 -18.48 18.63 4.63
N ARG A 75 -17.36 19.29 4.39
CA ARG A 75 -17.23 20.74 4.25
C ARG A 75 -17.23 21.12 2.78
N LYS A 76 -18.43 21.41 2.24
CA LYS A 76 -18.62 21.72 0.81
C LYS A 76 -17.86 22.97 0.36
N GLU A 77 -17.72 23.94 1.24
CA GLU A 77 -17.03 25.21 0.99
C GLU A 77 -15.53 25.05 0.71
N TYR A 78 -14.92 23.96 1.19
CA TYR A 78 -13.53 23.60 0.91
C TYR A 78 -13.41 22.52 -0.17
N SER A 79 -14.52 21.94 -0.61
CA SER A 79 -14.51 20.81 -1.52
C SER A 79 -14.58 21.26 -2.99
N LEU A 80 -13.92 20.50 -3.85
CA LEU A 80 -14.02 20.53 -5.30
C LEU A 80 -14.83 19.31 -5.76
N MET A 81 -15.99 19.54 -6.37
CA MET A 81 -16.83 18.48 -6.92
C MET A 81 -17.60 19.01 -8.13
N LYS A 82 -18.04 18.11 -9.01
CA LYS A 82 -18.92 18.45 -10.15
C LYS A 82 -20.11 19.30 -9.69
N PRO A 83 -20.53 20.33 -10.45
CA PRO A 83 -19.99 20.78 -11.74
C PRO A 83 -18.88 21.84 -11.58
N TYR A 84 -18.02 21.71 -10.56
CA TYR A 84 -16.83 22.54 -10.32
C TYR A 84 -17.13 24.05 -10.12
N GLN A 85 -18.23 24.36 -9.43
CA GLN A 85 -18.64 25.74 -9.20
C GLN A 85 -17.85 26.42 -8.07
N GLY A 86 -17.00 27.38 -8.44
CA GLY A 86 -16.72 28.61 -7.69
C GLY A 86 -15.98 28.54 -6.35
N SER A 87 -15.76 27.37 -5.75
CA SER A 87 -15.04 27.21 -4.47
C SER A 87 -13.52 27.18 -4.63
N TRP A 88 -13.02 26.92 -5.84
CA TRP A 88 -11.60 26.84 -6.18
C TRP A 88 -11.24 27.83 -7.31
N SER A 89 -9.99 28.26 -7.35
CA SER A 89 -9.41 29.07 -8.43
C SER A 89 -8.41 28.24 -9.24
N LEU A 90 -8.48 28.32 -10.56
CA LEU A 90 -7.57 27.65 -11.48
C LEU A 90 -6.44 28.60 -11.90
N SER A 91 -5.27 28.06 -12.19
CA SER A 91 -4.09 28.79 -12.67
C SER A 91 -3.17 27.92 -13.52
N GLY A 92 -2.30 28.55 -14.32
CA GLY A 92 -1.41 27.83 -15.24
C GLY A 92 -2.19 27.11 -16.34
N SER A 93 -1.80 25.88 -16.66
CA SER A 93 -2.49 25.01 -17.61
C SER A 93 -3.79 24.40 -17.10
N ALA A 94 -4.15 24.62 -15.82
CA ALA A 94 -5.32 23.99 -15.25
C ALA A 94 -6.61 24.45 -15.94
N ALA A 95 -7.41 23.50 -16.40
CA ALA A 95 -8.67 23.75 -17.10
C ALA A 95 -9.74 22.73 -16.68
N ILE A 96 -11.01 23.16 -16.70
CA ILE A 96 -12.14 22.25 -16.51
C ILE A 96 -12.43 21.57 -17.86
N SER A 97 -12.42 20.24 -17.89
CA SER A 97 -12.75 19.44 -19.07
C SER A 97 -14.22 19.01 -19.01
N GLY A 98 -15.08 19.77 -19.69
CA GLY A 98 -16.54 19.55 -19.64
C GLY A 98 -17.09 19.60 -18.22
N ASP A 99 -17.89 18.60 -17.84
CA ASP A 99 -18.40 18.41 -16.47
C ASP A 99 -17.71 17.22 -15.77
N ASP A 100 -16.59 16.74 -16.29
CA ASP A 100 -16.03 15.44 -15.91
C ASP A 100 -14.89 15.48 -14.91
N PHE A 101 -13.94 16.38 -15.12
CA PHE A 101 -12.75 16.53 -14.28
C PHE A 101 -12.10 17.89 -14.48
N VAL A 102 -11.22 18.24 -13.56
CA VAL A 102 -10.26 19.34 -13.72
C VAL A 102 -8.93 18.75 -14.19
N GLN A 103 -8.48 19.14 -15.37
CA GLN A 103 -7.17 18.77 -15.90
C GLN A 103 -6.14 19.77 -15.39
N LEU A 104 -5.15 19.34 -14.62
CA LEU A 104 -4.04 20.19 -14.16
C LEU A 104 -3.00 20.34 -15.28
N THR A 105 -2.57 19.23 -15.87
CA THR A 105 -1.71 19.19 -17.06
C THR A 105 -2.22 18.12 -18.02
N ALA A 106 -1.91 18.33 -19.30
CA ALA A 106 -2.20 17.37 -20.37
C ALA A 106 -0.90 16.69 -20.82
N ASN A 107 -1.02 15.70 -21.69
CA ASN A 107 0.09 15.03 -22.38
C ASN A 107 0.83 15.97 -23.36
N ARG A 108 1.48 17.01 -22.81
CA ARG A 108 2.24 18.06 -23.48
C ARG A 108 3.40 18.44 -22.56
N GLN A 109 4.55 18.72 -23.15
CA GLN A 109 5.76 19.10 -22.41
C GLN A 109 5.61 20.48 -21.76
N SER A 110 6.38 20.70 -20.70
CA SER A 110 6.54 22.00 -20.01
C SER A 110 5.20 22.61 -19.57
N GLN A 111 4.25 21.78 -19.16
CA GLN A 111 2.98 22.25 -18.59
C GLN A 111 3.11 22.37 -17.08
N GLN A 112 2.43 23.34 -16.53
CA GLN A 112 2.29 23.46 -15.09
C GLN A 112 0.93 24.08 -14.79
N GLY A 113 0.15 23.43 -13.93
CA GLY A 113 -1.21 23.86 -13.62
C GLY A 113 -1.55 23.62 -12.17
N ALA A 114 -2.36 24.51 -11.59
CA ALA A 114 -2.74 24.41 -10.19
C ALA A 114 -4.17 24.88 -9.95
N ILE A 115 -4.81 24.26 -8.95
CA ILE A 115 -6.09 24.67 -8.38
C ILE A 115 -5.94 24.89 -6.88
N VAL A 116 -6.58 25.94 -6.36
CA VAL A 116 -6.47 26.34 -4.96
C VAL A 116 -7.84 26.68 -4.40
N SER A 117 -8.12 26.30 -3.15
CA SER A 117 -9.32 26.72 -2.45
C SER A 117 -9.38 28.25 -2.37
N ARG A 118 -10.57 28.85 -2.43
CA ARG A 118 -10.71 30.31 -2.29
C ARG A 118 -10.78 30.78 -0.84
N LEU A 119 -11.13 29.87 0.07
CA LEU A 119 -11.30 30.15 1.49
C LEU A 119 -10.15 29.54 2.30
N PRO A 120 -9.66 30.25 3.32
CA PRO A 120 -8.74 29.69 4.29
C PRO A 120 -9.46 28.67 5.18
N VAL A 121 -8.75 27.59 5.52
CA VAL A 121 -9.28 26.43 6.25
C VAL A 121 -9.18 26.67 7.76
N HIS A 122 -10.30 26.89 8.43
CA HIS A 122 -10.33 27.16 9.87
C HIS A 122 -10.45 25.89 10.73
N ILE A 123 -10.93 24.79 10.14
CA ILE A 123 -11.06 23.49 10.81
C ILE A 123 -9.68 22.94 11.19
N ARG A 124 -9.57 22.39 12.40
CA ARG A 124 -8.30 21.89 12.95
C ARG A 124 -8.03 20.45 12.53
N HIS A 125 -9.06 19.62 12.55
CA HIS A 125 -9.02 18.19 12.27
C HIS A 125 -9.74 17.96 10.95
N TRP A 126 -9.04 17.39 9.98
CA TRP A 126 -9.57 17.28 8.63
C TRP A 126 -9.02 16.06 7.89
N GLU A 127 -9.81 15.60 6.93
CA GLU A 127 -9.39 14.64 5.92
C GLU A 127 -9.77 15.15 4.53
N VAL A 128 -8.79 15.22 3.63
CA VAL A 128 -9.04 15.53 2.22
C VAL A 128 -8.95 14.25 1.41
N ARG A 129 -10.05 13.86 0.77
CA ARG A 129 -10.12 12.73 -0.16
C ARG A 129 -10.07 13.25 -1.59
N VAL A 130 -8.98 12.95 -2.29
CA VAL A 130 -8.76 13.31 -3.69
C VAL A 130 -9.02 12.09 -4.55
N HIS A 131 -9.98 12.19 -5.46
CA HIS A 131 -10.20 11.25 -6.55
C HIS A 131 -9.50 11.83 -7.79
N PHE A 132 -8.50 11.13 -8.29
CA PHE A 132 -7.65 11.59 -9.38
C PHE A 132 -7.43 10.50 -10.42
N ARG A 133 -6.83 10.85 -11.56
CA ARG A 133 -6.24 9.93 -12.53
C ARG A 133 -4.92 10.50 -13.02
N VAL A 134 -3.90 9.65 -13.08
CA VAL A 134 -2.63 9.95 -13.75
C VAL A 134 -2.45 8.94 -14.88
N HIS A 135 -2.36 9.42 -16.11
CA HIS A 135 -2.22 8.55 -17.27
C HIS A 135 -1.46 9.21 -18.42
N GLY A 136 -0.77 8.40 -19.20
CA GLY A 136 0.04 8.87 -20.31
C GLY A 136 0.53 7.74 -21.21
N PRO A 137 1.54 8.02 -22.05
CA PRO A 137 2.12 7.04 -22.96
C PRO A 137 2.53 5.73 -22.25
N ALA A 138 2.34 4.61 -22.96
CA ALA A 138 2.65 3.26 -22.47
C ALA A 138 4.13 2.87 -22.62
N ASP A 139 4.93 3.71 -23.26
CA ASP A 139 6.36 3.49 -23.54
C ASP A 139 7.27 3.75 -22.32
N GLY A 140 6.69 4.07 -21.16
CA GLY A 140 7.41 4.24 -19.89
C GLY A 140 7.96 5.65 -19.66
N HIS A 141 7.94 6.52 -20.67
CA HIS A 141 8.26 7.94 -20.53
C HIS A 141 7.10 8.63 -19.79
N CYS A 142 7.32 8.97 -18.53
CA CYS A 142 6.31 9.52 -17.64
C CYS A 142 6.92 10.59 -16.75
N GLY A 143 6.12 11.60 -16.41
CA GLY A 143 6.58 12.66 -15.53
C GLY A 143 5.70 13.92 -15.53
N ASP A 144 5.85 14.78 -14.53
CA ASP A 144 6.69 14.55 -13.34
C ASP A 144 5.85 14.06 -12.17
N GLY A 145 4.59 14.49 -12.10
CA GLY A 145 3.67 14.11 -11.05
C GLY A 145 2.79 15.28 -10.61
N PHE A 146 2.16 15.14 -9.46
CA PHE A 146 1.36 16.20 -8.86
C PHE A 146 1.53 16.25 -7.35
N ALA A 147 1.09 17.36 -6.75
CA ALA A 147 1.20 17.59 -5.32
C ALA A 147 -0.13 18.09 -4.74
N PHE A 148 -0.44 17.62 -3.54
CA PHE A 148 -1.44 18.21 -2.65
C PHE A 148 -0.78 19.20 -1.69
N TRP A 149 -1.46 20.30 -1.42
CA TRP A 149 -0.96 21.38 -0.58
C TRP A 149 -1.95 21.69 0.54
N TYR A 150 -1.41 21.87 1.74
CA TYR A 150 -2.02 22.64 2.81
C TYR A 150 -1.03 23.71 3.24
N ALA A 151 -1.01 24.82 2.51
CA ALA A 151 0.05 25.83 2.60
C ALA A 151 -0.49 27.26 2.56
N ASP A 152 0.36 28.21 2.95
CA ASP A 152 0.01 29.61 2.96
C ASP A 152 -0.31 30.14 1.55
N ALA A 153 -1.28 31.05 1.47
CA ALA A 153 -1.68 31.66 0.21
C ALA A 153 -0.52 32.37 -0.52
N LYS A 154 0.50 32.83 0.20
CA LYS A 154 1.69 33.45 -0.43
C LYS A 154 2.65 32.41 -1.02
N GLY A 155 2.62 31.18 -0.51
CA GLY A 155 3.33 30.04 -1.08
C GLY A 155 2.60 29.45 -2.28
N ILE A 156 1.26 29.35 -2.28
CA ILE A 156 0.56 28.60 -3.34
C ILE A 156 0.30 29.46 -4.61
N PRO A 157 0.71 28.99 -5.81
CA PRO A 157 0.40 29.60 -7.11
C PRO A 157 -1.07 30.01 -7.25
N GLY A 158 -1.34 31.25 -7.66
CA GLY A 158 -2.71 31.69 -7.96
C GLY A 158 -3.55 32.13 -6.77
N ALA A 159 -3.07 31.99 -5.53
CA ALA A 159 -3.67 32.62 -4.37
C ALA A 159 -3.34 34.14 -4.33
N ARG A 160 -4.02 34.89 -5.21
CA ARG A 160 -4.12 36.36 -5.27
C ARG A 160 -2.81 37.17 -5.43
N PHE A 161 -1.85 36.65 -6.22
CA PHE A 161 -0.77 37.31 -7.01
C PHE A 161 0.05 38.48 -6.39
N PRO A 162 1.40 38.46 -6.49
CA PRO A 162 2.04 38.70 -7.79
C PRO A 162 3.21 37.78 -8.17
N ARG A 163 3.12 37.29 -9.41
CA ARG A 163 4.17 36.94 -10.41
C ARG A 163 5.28 35.95 -10.02
N GLY A 164 5.38 34.88 -10.81
CA GLY A 164 6.42 33.85 -10.74
C GLY A 164 5.90 32.42 -10.74
N PHE A 165 4.66 32.21 -11.19
CA PHE A 165 3.96 30.94 -11.08
C PHE A 165 3.27 30.57 -12.38
N PRO A 166 3.16 29.28 -12.70
CA PRO A 166 3.44 28.08 -11.88
C PRO A 166 4.92 27.86 -11.45
N GLY A 167 5.12 27.09 -10.38
CA GLY A 167 6.41 26.97 -9.67
C GLY A 167 7.09 25.62 -9.89
N PRO A 168 8.36 25.47 -9.49
CA PRO A 168 9.20 24.35 -9.91
C PRO A 168 8.94 23.03 -9.16
N LEU A 169 8.15 23.02 -8.07
CA LEU A 169 7.88 21.81 -7.30
C LEU A 169 6.49 21.26 -7.65
N PHE A 170 6.41 20.38 -8.65
CA PHE A 170 5.16 19.82 -9.17
C PHE A 170 4.11 20.88 -9.53
N GLY A 171 4.56 21.99 -10.13
CA GLY A 171 3.72 23.15 -10.48
C GLY A 171 3.42 24.09 -9.30
N GLY A 172 3.81 23.72 -8.08
CA GLY A 172 3.71 24.49 -6.85
C GLY A 172 5.02 25.18 -6.45
N PRO A 173 5.04 25.87 -5.29
CA PRO A 173 6.23 26.61 -4.83
C PRO A 173 7.37 25.70 -4.39
N SER A 174 8.62 26.07 -4.72
CA SER A 174 9.80 25.49 -4.07
C SER A 174 9.93 25.91 -2.59
N ARG A 175 9.36 27.06 -2.22
CA ARG A 175 9.40 27.61 -0.85
C ARG A 175 7.99 27.94 -0.36
N PHE A 176 7.56 27.26 0.69
CA PHE A 176 6.19 27.37 1.22
C PHE A 176 6.15 27.23 2.73
N ARG A 177 5.06 27.70 3.34
CA ARG A 177 4.78 27.48 4.76
C ARG A 177 3.56 26.57 4.90
N GLY A 178 3.76 25.32 5.30
CA GLY A 178 2.70 24.34 5.50
C GLY A 178 3.14 22.92 5.21
N LEU A 179 2.24 22.15 4.60
CA LEU A 179 2.40 20.76 4.19
C LEU A 179 2.28 20.63 2.67
N ALA A 180 3.15 19.83 2.07
CA ALA A 180 3.00 19.28 0.73
C ALA A 180 2.97 17.74 0.80
N VAL A 181 2.10 17.10 0.04
CA VAL A 181 2.13 15.66 -0.22
C VAL A 181 2.40 15.49 -1.71
N LEU A 182 3.56 14.94 -2.04
CA LEU A 182 4.06 14.79 -3.40
C LEU A 182 3.69 13.40 -3.91
N LEU A 183 3.24 13.31 -5.15
CA LEU A 183 2.96 12.07 -5.87
C LEU A 183 3.83 12.08 -7.13
N ASP A 184 5.03 11.55 -6.96
CA ASP A 184 6.09 11.57 -7.96
C ASP A 184 5.99 10.34 -8.87
N THR A 185 5.95 10.54 -10.18
CA THR A 185 5.90 9.44 -11.16
C THR A 185 7.24 9.13 -11.80
N TYR A 186 8.25 9.99 -11.62
CA TYR A 186 9.53 9.87 -12.29
C TYR A 186 10.67 9.89 -11.25
N SER A 187 11.74 9.15 -11.51
CA SER A 187 12.93 9.21 -10.64
C SER A 187 13.95 10.12 -11.29
N ASN A 188 14.24 11.25 -10.66
CA ASN A 188 15.29 12.14 -11.13
C ASN A 188 16.67 11.70 -10.60
N ALA A 189 16.70 10.83 -9.58
CA ALA A 189 17.92 10.24 -9.03
C ALA A 189 18.73 9.42 -10.06
N HIS A 190 19.96 9.86 -10.35
CA HIS A 190 20.89 9.15 -11.22
C HIS A 190 21.57 7.96 -10.50
N GLY A 191 20.97 6.76 -10.54
CA GLY A 191 21.71 5.52 -10.27
C GLY A 191 20.85 4.30 -9.86
N PRO A 192 21.22 3.08 -10.29
CA PRO A 192 20.48 1.85 -9.98
C PRO A 192 20.59 1.38 -8.51
N GLU A 193 21.42 2.03 -7.69
CA GLU A 193 21.73 1.59 -6.31
C GLU A 193 21.10 2.48 -5.22
N GLN A 194 20.41 3.57 -5.59
CA GLN A 194 19.86 4.56 -4.65
C GLN A 194 18.38 4.90 -4.89
N GLY A 195 17.79 4.49 -6.02
CA GLY A 195 16.45 4.91 -6.42
C GLY A 195 15.31 4.25 -5.64
N ARG A 196 14.38 5.07 -5.19
CA ARG A 196 13.05 4.63 -4.73
C ARG A 196 12.24 4.07 -5.90
N PHE A 197 11.35 3.12 -5.63
CA PHE A 197 10.41 2.65 -6.65
C PHE A 197 9.35 3.70 -6.88
N HIS A 198 9.29 4.21 -8.11
CA HIS A 198 8.28 5.16 -8.55
C HIS A 198 7.12 4.42 -9.22
N PRO A 199 5.87 4.90 -9.08
CA PRO A 199 5.50 6.16 -8.43
C PRO A 199 5.63 6.15 -6.90
N TYR A 200 6.12 7.26 -6.34
CA TYR A 200 6.42 7.42 -4.93
C TYR A 200 5.62 8.57 -4.33
N ILE A 201 4.98 8.33 -3.18
CA ILE A 201 4.22 9.33 -2.44
C ILE A 201 5.03 9.72 -1.22
N SER A 202 5.27 11.01 -1.02
CA SER A 202 5.97 11.54 0.14
C SER A 202 5.29 12.77 0.73
N ALA A 203 5.67 13.14 1.95
CA ALA A 203 5.21 14.38 2.57
C ALA A 203 6.39 15.29 2.93
N ILE A 204 6.16 16.60 2.90
CA ILE A 204 7.11 17.62 3.30
C ILE A 204 6.40 18.64 4.19
N VAL A 205 6.95 18.91 5.37
CA VAL A 205 6.51 20.01 6.26
C VAL A 205 7.56 21.12 6.21
N ASN A 206 7.15 22.33 5.84
CA ASN A 206 8.06 23.45 5.68
C ASN A 206 7.53 24.69 6.41
N ASN A 207 8.41 25.40 7.12
CA ASN A 207 8.09 26.67 7.78
C ASN A 207 8.31 27.90 6.89
N GLY A 208 8.83 27.70 5.67
CA GLY A 208 9.20 28.73 4.70
C GLY A 208 10.69 29.01 4.61
N SER A 209 11.52 28.37 5.43
CA SER A 209 12.99 28.54 5.42
C SER A 209 13.69 27.68 4.37
N LEU A 210 13.09 26.55 4.01
CA LEU A 210 13.67 25.60 3.07
C LEU A 210 13.13 25.83 1.66
N GLU A 211 14.03 25.69 0.70
CA GLU A 211 13.71 25.63 -0.72
C GLU A 211 13.96 24.21 -1.21
N PHE A 212 12.99 23.67 -1.94
CA PHE A 212 12.98 22.31 -2.45
C PHE A 212 13.18 22.33 -3.96
N SER A 213 14.11 21.50 -4.43
CA SER A 213 14.29 21.22 -5.85
C SER A 213 13.47 20.01 -6.23
N HIS A 214 12.84 20.05 -7.39
CA HIS A 214 12.25 18.85 -8.00
C HIS A 214 13.32 17.82 -8.37
N ASP A 215 14.51 18.28 -8.77
CA ASP A 215 15.60 17.41 -9.24
C ASP A 215 16.21 16.49 -8.15
N ASP A 216 15.90 16.77 -6.88
CA ASP A 216 16.41 16.01 -5.73
C ASP A 216 15.41 14.95 -5.21
N ASP A 217 14.29 14.70 -5.92
CA ASP A 217 13.19 13.79 -5.54
C ASP A 217 12.68 14.00 -4.09
N GLY A 218 12.92 15.20 -3.51
CA GLY A 218 12.62 15.51 -2.10
C GLY A 218 13.46 14.75 -1.05
N GLU A 219 14.38 13.87 -1.45
CA GLU A 219 14.88 12.75 -0.63
C GLU A 219 15.49 13.13 0.72
N GLN A 220 16.15 14.28 0.82
CA GLN A 220 16.92 14.61 2.02
C GLN A 220 16.09 15.08 3.22
N LYS A 221 14.79 15.41 3.03
CA LYS A 221 14.01 16.14 4.06
C LYS A 221 12.55 15.69 4.20
N GLU A 222 12.23 14.50 3.70
CA GLU A 222 10.90 13.92 3.86
C GLU A 222 10.76 13.22 5.23
N PRO A 223 9.70 13.51 6.00
CA PRO A 223 9.31 12.71 7.15
C PRO A 223 9.02 11.23 6.86
N ALA A 224 8.35 10.92 5.75
CA ALA A 224 7.94 9.57 5.38
C ALA A 224 7.42 9.53 3.93
N GLY A 225 7.37 8.34 3.35
CA GLY A 225 6.78 8.09 2.04
C GLY A 225 6.52 6.60 1.78
N CYS A 226 5.85 6.29 0.68
CA CYS A 226 5.61 4.92 0.24
C CYS A 226 5.49 4.82 -1.29
N THR A 227 5.79 3.66 -1.85
CA THR A 227 5.56 3.37 -3.28
C THR A 227 4.12 2.92 -3.50
N VAL A 228 3.45 3.52 -4.49
CA VAL A 228 2.07 3.18 -4.86
C VAL A 228 1.93 3.23 -6.37
N ASN A 229 1.48 2.13 -6.97
CA ASN A 229 1.21 2.10 -8.40
C ASN A 229 -0.14 2.77 -8.71
N PHE A 230 -0.14 4.09 -8.88
CA PHE A 230 -1.34 4.88 -9.20
C PHE A 230 -1.42 5.37 -10.66
N ARG A 231 -0.41 5.08 -11.49
CA ARG A 231 -0.36 5.52 -12.89
C ARG A 231 -0.98 4.49 -13.83
N ASN A 232 -1.69 4.95 -14.86
CA ASN A 232 -2.30 4.11 -15.90
C ASN A 232 -3.23 3.00 -15.34
N ARG A 233 -3.90 3.28 -14.22
CA ARG A 233 -4.85 2.36 -13.58
C ARG A 233 -6.19 2.35 -14.32
N GLN A 234 -6.80 1.17 -14.41
CA GLN A 234 -8.13 1.01 -15.00
C GLN A 234 -9.24 1.33 -13.99
N GLY A 235 -8.95 1.10 -12.70
CA GLY A 235 -9.84 1.42 -11.59
C GLY A 235 -9.74 2.88 -11.16
N GLU A 236 -10.50 3.23 -10.12
CA GLU A 236 -10.41 4.53 -9.47
C GLU A 236 -9.15 4.61 -8.59
N THR A 237 -8.47 5.74 -8.64
CA THR A 237 -7.34 6.06 -7.76
C THR A 237 -7.70 7.17 -6.79
N HIS A 238 -7.55 6.91 -5.50
CA HIS A 238 -7.85 7.86 -4.44
C HIS A 238 -6.67 8.04 -3.48
N LEU A 239 -6.52 9.27 -3.01
CA LEU A 239 -5.62 9.69 -1.95
C LEU A 239 -6.46 10.25 -0.80
N ALA A 240 -6.19 9.87 0.44
CA ALA A 240 -6.73 10.57 1.61
C ALA A 240 -5.59 11.13 2.45
N VAL A 241 -5.60 12.44 2.67
CA VAL A 241 -4.65 13.11 3.57
C VAL A 241 -5.42 13.50 4.83
N ARG A 242 -5.15 12.79 5.93
CA ARG A 242 -5.79 13.01 7.23
C ARG A 242 -4.84 13.72 8.18
N TYR A 243 -5.31 14.78 8.81
CA TYR A 243 -4.60 15.47 9.88
C TYR A 243 -5.50 15.59 11.10
N VAL A 244 -5.20 14.79 12.13
CA VAL A 244 -5.97 14.71 13.38
C VAL A 244 -4.98 14.62 14.53
N ASP A 245 -5.19 15.38 15.60
CA ASP A 245 -4.44 15.26 16.85
C ASP A 245 -2.90 15.32 16.67
N ASP A 246 -2.45 16.20 15.78
CA ASP A 246 -1.03 16.42 15.43
C ASP A 246 -0.37 15.18 14.77
N VAL A 247 -1.20 14.32 14.18
CA VAL A 247 -0.83 13.15 13.39
C VAL A 247 -1.27 13.34 11.95
N LEU A 248 -0.32 13.23 11.02
CA LEU A 248 -0.55 13.17 9.59
C LEU A 248 -0.61 11.71 9.15
N THR A 249 -1.71 11.27 8.57
CA THR A 249 -1.81 9.93 7.95
C THR A 249 -2.22 10.08 6.50
N VAL A 250 -1.45 9.47 5.61
CA VAL A 250 -1.76 9.41 4.18
C VAL A 250 -2.24 8.01 3.85
N TYR A 251 -3.39 7.93 3.19
CA TYR A 251 -3.97 6.70 2.70
C TYR A 251 -4.07 6.70 1.18
N THR A 252 -3.99 5.52 0.60
CA THR A 252 -4.26 5.28 -0.81
C THR A 252 -5.34 4.23 -0.99
N LYS A 253 -6.04 4.31 -2.11
CA LYS A 253 -7.00 3.29 -2.53
C LYS A 253 -6.98 3.21 -4.04
N VAL A 254 -6.69 2.02 -4.56
CA VAL A 254 -6.81 1.68 -5.99
C VAL A 254 -7.85 0.57 -6.10
N THR A 255 -8.82 0.71 -7.01
CA THR A 255 -9.97 -0.19 -7.10
C THR A 255 -9.88 -1.25 -8.19
N ASP A 256 -8.75 -1.37 -8.89
CA ASP A 256 -8.58 -2.40 -9.91
C ASP A 256 -8.02 -3.71 -9.34
N ASP A 257 -8.23 -4.78 -10.08
CA ASP A 257 -7.87 -6.14 -9.68
C ASP A 257 -6.36 -6.37 -9.54
N GLU A 258 -5.56 -5.54 -10.21
CA GLU A 258 -4.11 -5.53 -10.10
C GLU A 258 -3.61 -4.93 -8.77
N GLY A 259 -4.47 -4.23 -8.02
CA GLY A 259 -4.13 -3.63 -6.72
C GLY A 259 -3.12 -2.49 -6.80
N ASP A 260 -2.70 -1.96 -5.65
CA ASP A 260 -1.82 -0.79 -5.59
C ASP A 260 -0.32 -1.11 -5.74
N GLY A 261 0.02 -2.37 -6.06
CA GLY A 261 1.41 -2.83 -6.22
C GLY A 261 2.14 -3.10 -4.90
N TRP A 262 1.44 -3.02 -3.76
CA TRP A 262 1.99 -3.41 -2.46
C TRP A 262 2.10 -4.93 -2.37
N GLY A 263 3.33 -5.46 -2.33
CA GLY A 263 3.62 -6.90 -2.39
C GLY A 263 2.69 -7.78 -1.54
N GLY A 264 1.72 -8.42 -2.20
CA GLY A 264 0.69 -9.26 -1.58
C GLY A 264 -0.60 -9.25 -2.39
N THR A 265 -1.50 -10.20 -2.12
CA THR A 265 -2.88 -10.24 -2.65
C THR A 265 -3.69 -9.11 -2.01
N SER A 266 -3.43 -7.87 -2.39
CA SER A 266 -4.15 -6.73 -1.88
C SER A 266 -5.58 -6.74 -2.43
N GLU A 267 -6.58 -6.88 -1.55
CA GLU A 267 -7.98 -6.72 -1.96
C GLU A 267 -8.19 -5.32 -2.57
N PRO A 268 -8.68 -5.24 -3.82
CA PRO A 268 -8.97 -3.97 -4.48
C PRO A 268 -9.99 -3.13 -3.71
N GLY A 269 -9.84 -1.81 -3.76
CA GLY A 269 -10.86 -0.88 -3.27
C GLY A 269 -10.91 -0.67 -1.76
N ILE A 270 -9.91 -1.15 -1.03
CA ILE A 270 -9.73 -0.87 0.40
C ILE A 270 -8.74 0.29 0.60
N TRP A 271 -9.02 1.18 1.55
CA TRP A 271 -8.08 2.21 1.97
C TRP A 271 -6.90 1.60 2.72
N ARG A 272 -5.69 1.91 2.30
CA ARG A 272 -4.44 1.44 2.90
C ARG A 272 -3.65 2.62 3.42
N ILE A 273 -2.99 2.46 4.57
CA ILE A 273 -2.07 3.47 5.08
C ILE A 273 -0.80 3.42 4.21
N CYS A 274 -0.50 4.53 3.56
CA CYS A 274 0.78 4.75 2.87
C CYS A 274 1.87 5.06 3.90
N PHE A 275 1.62 6.08 4.75
CA PHE A 275 2.48 6.38 5.89
C PHE A 275 1.71 7.18 6.96
N ARG A 276 2.27 7.20 8.17
CA ARG A 276 1.77 7.96 9.32
C ARG A 276 2.92 8.68 10.01
N VAL A 277 2.74 9.95 10.33
CA VAL A 277 3.75 10.81 10.96
C VAL A 277 3.13 11.50 12.16
N ARG A 278 3.61 11.20 13.37
CA ARG A 278 3.18 11.87 14.61
C ARG A 278 3.99 13.16 14.85
N GLY A 279 3.46 14.04 15.70
CA GLY A 279 4.13 15.29 16.08
C GLY A 279 4.17 16.35 14.98
N VAL A 280 3.36 16.19 13.92
CA VAL A 280 3.23 17.19 12.87
C VAL A 280 2.42 18.35 13.41
N ARG A 281 2.98 19.56 13.39
CA ARG A 281 2.32 20.78 13.84
C ARG A 281 2.04 21.68 12.65
N LEU A 282 0.76 21.83 12.27
CA LEU A 282 0.30 22.69 11.17
C LEU A 282 -0.66 23.78 11.68
N PRO A 283 -0.47 25.05 11.26
CA PRO A 283 -1.37 26.13 11.63
C PRO A 283 -2.70 26.03 10.87
N THR A 284 -3.76 26.55 11.48
CA THR A 284 -5.02 26.78 10.75
C THR A 284 -4.92 28.02 9.86
N HIS A 285 -5.92 28.23 9.02
CA HIS A 285 -6.06 29.33 8.06
C HIS A 285 -5.08 29.28 6.88
N LEU A 286 -4.52 28.11 6.59
CA LEU A 286 -3.86 27.84 5.31
C LEU A 286 -4.90 27.48 4.23
N MET A 287 -4.43 27.30 3.00
CA MET A 287 -5.28 27.02 1.84
C MET A 287 -5.03 25.59 1.37
N PHE A 288 -6.07 24.91 0.88
CA PHE A 288 -5.88 23.66 0.16
C PHE A 288 -5.50 23.96 -1.30
N GLY A 289 -4.60 23.16 -1.86
CA GLY A 289 -4.19 23.26 -3.25
C GLY A 289 -3.87 21.91 -3.85
N LEU A 290 -3.96 21.84 -5.17
CA LEU A 290 -3.47 20.73 -5.98
C LEU A 290 -2.73 21.33 -7.18
N SER A 291 -1.54 20.85 -7.48
CA SER A 291 -0.77 21.31 -8.64
C SER A 291 -0.08 20.13 -9.33
N ALA A 292 0.18 20.24 -10.62
CA ALA A 292 0.95 19.27 -11.38
C ALA A 292 1.91 19.96 -12.34
N MET A 293 2.94 19.23 -12.78
CA MET A 293 3.79 19.65 -13.87
C MET A 293 4.20 18.50 -14.80
N THR A 294 4.64 18.89 -15.98
CA THR A 294 5.32 18.04 -16.95
C THR A 294 6.61 18.74 -17.39
N GLY A 295 7.72 18.00 -17.40
CA GLY A 295 9.01 18.43 -17.94
C GLY A 295 9.15 18.05 -19.42
N GLU A 296 10.26 17.37 -19.74
CA GLU A 296 10.45 16.70 -21.03
C GLU A 296 9.56 15.46 -21.16
N LEU A 297 9.29 14.81 -20.01
CA LEU A 297 8.33 13.72 -19.87
C LEU A 297 6.96 14.28 -19.49
N VAL A 298 5.93 13.48 -19.78
CA VAL A 298 4.55 13.97 -19.82
C VAL A 298 3.58 12.93 -19.29
N ASP A 299 2.61 13.41 -18.52
CA ASP A 299 1.42 12.69 -18.12
C ASP A 299 0.22 13.65 -18.07
N ASN A 300 -0.97 13.11 -18.27
CA ASN A 300 -2.20 13.79 -17.94
C ASN A 300 -2.43 13.67 -16.42
N HIS A 301 -2.67 14.80 -15.78
CA HIS A 301 -2.98 14.87 -14.36
C HIS A 301 -4.39 15.42 -14.18
N GLU A 302 -5.32 14.56 -13.77
CA GLU A 302 -6.75 14.88 -13.73
C GLU A 302 -7.31 14.72 -12.32
N ILE A 303 -8.05 15.71 -11.85
CA ILE A 303 -8.72 15.72 -10.55
C ILE A 303 -10.23 15.61 -10.78
N LEU A 304 -10.81 14.49 -10.39
CA LEU A 304 -12.25 14.22 -10.51
C LEU A 304 -13.00 14.84 -9.32
N ALA A 305 -12.44 14.77 -8.12
CA ALA A 305 -12.97 15.43 -6.93
C ALA A 305 -11.89 15.64 -5.86
N ALA A 306 -12.04 16.67 -5.03
CA ALA A 306 -11.32 16.82 -3.76
C ALA A 306 -12.35 17.14 -2.67
N LYS A 307 -12.71 16.15 -1.86
CA LYS A 307 -13.72 16.29 -0.80
C LYS A 307 -13.04 16.49 0.54
N VAL A 308 -13.44 17.54 1.26
CA VAL A 308 -12.90 17.87 2.57
C VAL A 308 -13.89 17.48 3.64
N TYR A 309 -13.43 16.69 4.60
CA TYR A 309 -14.20 16.29 5.76
C TYR A 309 -13.56 16.90 7.01
N GLU A 310 -14.38 17.51 7.86
CA GLU A 310 -14.03 17.77 9.25
C GLU A 310 -14.15 16.46 10.02
N VAL A 311 -13.14 16.16 10.84
CA VAL A 311 -13.05 14.90 11.58
C VAL A 311 -13.12 15.22 13.06
N GLU A 312 -13.94 14.48 13.80
CA GLU A 312 -14.00 14.63 15.25
C GLU A 312 -12.69 14.17 15.91
N SER A 313 -12.17 14.99 16.84
CA SER A 313 -10.97 14.66 17.61
C SER A 313 -11.30 13.62 18.68
N THR A 314 -10.35 12.76 18.98
CA THR A 314 -10.44 11.82 20.11
C THR A 314 -10.00 12.46 21.43
N LEU A 315 -9.37 13.64 21.37
CA LEU A 315 -8.86 14.38 22.51
C LEU A 315 -9.90 15.38 23.05
N ASN A 316 -9.80 15.68 24.34
CA ASN A 316 -10.72 16.60 25.00
C ASN A 316 -10.49 18.03 24.47
N PRO A 317 -11.52 18.81 24.11
CA PRO A 317 -11.37 20.21 23.70
C PRO A 317 -10.50 21.08 24.63
N ASP A 318 -10.44 20.75 25.93
CA ASP A 318 -9.61 21.44 26.91
C ASP A 318 -8.09 21.18 26.75
N ASP A 319 -7.69 20.09 26.08
CA ASP A 319 -6.28 19.80 25.74
C ASP A 319 -5.73 20.76 24.66
N TYR A 320 -6.60 21.60 24.11
CA TYR A 320 -6.33 22.50 23.01
C TYR A 320 -6.45 23.97 23.41
N THR A 321 -5.80 24.35 24.51
CA THR A 321 -5.67 25.74 24.95
C THR A 321 -4.58 26.47 24.14
N GLY A 322 -4.91 26.93 22.93
CA GLY A 322 -3.97 27.76 22.16
C GLY A 322 -4.44 28.19 20.77
N THR A 323 -3.99 29.37 20.33
CA THR A 323 -4.29 29.89 18.99
C THR A 323 -3.52 29.12 17.92
N ARG A 324 -4.11 28.02 17.43
CA ARG A 324 -3.54 27.15 16.38
C ARG A 324 -3.10 27.91 15.12
N ARG A 325 -3.72 29.05 14.82
CA ARG A 325 -3.40 29.90 13.66
C ARG A 325 -1.95 30.42 13.65
N GLN A 326 -1.32 30.60 14.82
CA GLN A 326 -0.01 31.25 14.94
C GLN A 326 1.17 30.28 15.02
N ILE A 327 0.93 28.96 15.03
CA ILE A 327 2.02 28.00 15.16
C ILE A 327 2.87 27.96 13.90
N VAL A 328 4.14 27.59 14.08
CA VAL A 328 5.10 27.39 12.99
C VAL A 328 4.97 25.96 12.48
N PRO A 329 4.86 25.74 11.15
CA PRO A 329 4.86 24.38 10.62
C PRO A 329 6.16 23.66 10.95
N GLU A 330 6.07 22.53 11.65
CA GLU A 330 7.23 21.71 11.98
C GLU A 330 6.81 20.30 12.36
N ILE A 331 7.81 19.43 12.50
CA ILE A 331 7.64 18.10 13.08
C ILE A 331 8.37 18.14 14.42
N ASP A 332 7.68 17.79 15.50
CA ASP A 332 8.25 17.76 16.85
C ASP A 332 9.48 16.82 16.90
N PRO A 333 10.69 17.34 17.19
CA PRO A 333 11.89 16.52 17.29
C PRO A 333 11.79 15.41 18.36
N LEU A 334 11.01 15.62 19.42
CA LEU A 334 10.82 14.62 20.48
C LEU A 334 9.95 13.46 20.01
N ALA A 335 8.99 13.71 19.09
CA ALA A 335 8.25 12.64 18.42
C ALA A 335 9.17 11.83 17.48
N LYS A 336 10.20 12.47 16.92
CA LYS A 336 11.23 11.80 16.10
C LYS A 336 12.16 10.91 16.94
N GLU A 337 12.53 11.33 18.15
CA GLU A 337 13.45 10.61 19.03
C GLU A 337 12.82 9.38 19.70
N LYS A 338 11.50 9.39 19.94
CA LYS A 338 10.76 8.22 20.47
C LYS A 338 10.64 7.04 19.50
N GLY A 339 11.23 7.13 18.30
CA GLY A 339 11.17 6.06 17.28
C GLY A 339 9.81 5.95 16.58
N GLU A 340 8.91 6.93 16.74
CA GLU A 340 7.54 6.88 16.23
C GLU A 340 7.36 7.66 14.91
N LEU A 341 8.46 8.05 14.26
CA LEU A 341 8.41 8.66 12.93
C LEU A 341 8.16 7.56 11.92
N GLY A 342 6.86 7.31 11.66
CA GLY A 342 6.35 6.43 10.62
C GLY A 342 7.08 5.11 10.55
N ASP A 343 6.58 4.09 11.26
CA ASP A 343 6.92 2.72 10.89
C ASP A 343 6.67 2.61 9.39
N PRO A 344 7.73 2.44 8.57
CA PRO A 344 7.48 1.93 7.24
C PRO A 344 6.95 0.54 7.54
N LEU A 345 5.65 0.33 7.37
CA LEU A 345 5.23 -0.99 6.96
C LEU A 345 6.03 -1.25 5.68
N HIS A 346 7.14 -1.99 5.82
CA HIS A 346 7.94 -2.57 4.76
C HIS A 346 8.54 -1.61 3.73
N SER A 347 9.60 -0.87 4.10
CA SER A 347 10.69 -0.56 3.15
C SER A 347 11.65 -1.76 3.04
N ALA A 348 11.12 -2.94 2.75
CA ALA A 348 11.96 -4.09 2.41
C ALA A 348 12.44 -3.89 0.97
N ARG A 349 13.74 -3.65 0.79
CA ARG A 349 14.41 -3.72 -0.51
C ARG A 349 14.02 -5.05 -1.18
N PRO A 350 13.60 -5.09 -2.46
CA PRO A 350 13.74 -6.29 -3.26
C PRO A 350 15.21 -6.36 -3.68
N GLY A 351 16.07 -6.69 -2.72
CA GLY A 351 17.46 -7.01 -2.96
C GLY A 351 17.56 -8.49 -3.32
N SER A 352 17.79 -8.75 -4.61
CA SER A 352 18.69 -9.78 -5.12
C SER A 352 19.14 -10.84 -4.10
N LEU A 353 18.52 -12.02 -4.16
CA LEU A 353 19.03 -13.24 -3.51
C LEU A 353 20.23 -13.80 -4.28
N THR A 354 21.30 -13.02 -4.43
CA THR A 354 22.64 -13.52 -4.70
C THR A 354 23.65 -12.57 -4.08
N ASP A 355 24.57 -13.12 -3.28
CA ASP A 355 25.78 -12.48 -2.75
C ASP A 355 25.68 -11.68 -1.44
N ALA A 356 25.08 -12.26 -0.39
CA ALA A 356 25.39 -11.89 0.99
C ALA A 356 25.21 -13.06 1.98
N HIS A 357 25.78 -14.24 1.69
CA HIS A 357 25.97 -15.32 2.67
C HIS A 357 27.31 -16.02 2.46
N LEU A 358 28.41 -15.27 2.57
CA LEU A 358 29.76 -15.82 2.73
C LEU A 358 30.54 -15.04 3.81
N ALA A 359 29.94 -14.85 4.97
CA ALA A 359 30.65 -14.66 6.23
C ALA A 359 29.67 -14.89 7.38
N ALA A 360 30.10 -15.65 8.38
CA ALA A 360 29.37 -15.97 9.61
C ALA A 360 28.24 -17.03 9.51
N SER A 361 28.63 -18.30 9.48
CA SER A 361 28.28 -19.24 10.58
C SER A 361 28.88 -20.61 10.30
N GLY A 362 29.91 -20.96 11.08
CA GLY A 362 30.29 -22.36 11.26
C GLY A 362 29.21 -23.04 12.08
N GLY A 363 28.53 -24.02 11.49
CA GLY A 363 27.44 -24.77 12.11
C GLY A 363 26.99 -25.91 11.21
N ASP A 364 27.73 -27.01 11.28
CA ASP A 364 27.56 -28.24 10.50
C ASP A 364 26.16 -28.84 10.67
N SER A 365 25.29 -28.61 9.68
CA SER A 365 23.92 -29.17 9.60
C SER A 365 23.62 -29.84 8.25
N GLY A 366 24.63 -29.97 7.38
CA GLY A 366 24.50 -30.61 6.06
C GLY A 366 24.48 -32.15 6.09
N GLY A 367 24.92 -32.77 7.19
CA GLY A 367 24.99 -34.23 7.31
C GLY A 367 23.63 -34.91 7.52
N VAL A 368 22.71 -34.27 8.26
CA VAL A 368 21.48 -34.94 8.73
C VAL A 368 20.39 -34.97 7.67
N LEU A 369 20.28 -33.90 6.86
CA LEU A 369 19.31 -33.83 5.76
C LEU A 369 19.71 -34.75 4.59
N SER A 370 21.00 -34.92 4.30
CA SER A 370 21.44 -35.81 3.21
C SER A 370 21.24 -37.29 3.54
N ALA A 371 21.46 -37.69 4.80
CA ALA A 371 21.24 -39.06 5.26
C ALA A 371 19.76 -39.47 5.20
N PHE A 372 18.84 -38.53 5.48
CA PHE A 372 17.40 -38.77 5.44
C PHE A 372 16.89 -39.03 4.01
N TRP A 373 17.32 -38.21 3.03
CA TRP A 373 16.96 -38.40 1.63
C TRP A 373 17.58 -39.66 1.02
N LEU A 374 18.81 -40.02 1.42
CA LEU A 374 19.44 -41.28 1.03
C LEU A 374 18.71 -42.50 1.60
N ALA A 375 18.23 -42.44 2.85
CA ALA A 375 17.45 -43.51 3.44
C ALA A 375 16.09 -43.71 2.75
N LEU A 376 15.42 -42.61 2.36
CA LEU A 376 14.17 -42.67 1.59
C LEU A 376 14.35 -43.27 0.20
N LEU A 377 15.42 -42.89 -0.51
CA LEU A 377 15.75 -43.46 -1.82
C LEU A 377 16.10 -44.95 -1.72
N ALA A 378 16.84 -45.36 -0.69
CA ALA A 378 17.16 -46.76 -0.44
C ALA A 378 15.89 -47.60 -0.15
N ALA A 379 14.96 -47.06 0.65
CA ALA A 379 13.69 -47.71 0.94
C ALA A 379 12.82 -47.87 -0.33
N ALA A 380 12.73 -46.83 -1.17
CA ALA A 380 12.00 -46.89 -2.43
C ALA A 380 12.60 -47.92 -3.41
N ALA A 381 13.94 -47.98 -3.51
CA ALA A 381 14.64 -48.97 -4.32
C ALA A 381 14.41 -50.41 -3.82
N CYS A 382 14.33 -50.61 -2.50
CA CYS A 382 14.04 -51.92 -1.91
C CYS A 382 12.61 -52.40 -2.22
N VAL A 383 11.61 -51.52 -2.09
CA VAL A 383 10.20 -51.85 -2.36
C VAL A 383 9.99 -52.17 -3.84
N THR A 384 10.60 -51.39 -4.74
CA THR A 384 10.54 -51.63 -6.19
C THR A 384 11.27 -52.91 -6.60
N GLY A 385 12.43 -53.19 -5.99
CA GLY A 385 13.17 -54.45 -6.20
C GLY A 385 12.38 -55.68 -5.76
N LEU A 386 11.72 -55.63 -4.59
CA LEU A 386 10.87 -56.71 -4.09
C LEU A 386 9.63 -56.93 -4.97
N ALA A 387 9.01 -55.85 -5.45
CA ALA A 387 7.88 -55.92 -6.40
C ALA A 387 8.31 -56.56 -7.73
N TRP A 388 9.49 -56.21 -8.24
CA TRP A 388 10.04 -56.76 -9.48
C TRP A 388 10.44 -58.24 -9.33
N ALA A 389 11.05 -58.62 -8.21
CA ALA A 389 11.38 -60.02 -7.91
C ALA A 389 10.11 -60.88 -7.83
N ARG A 390 9.06 -60.36 -7.18
CA ARG A 390 7.76 -61.04 -7.08
C ARG A 390 7.07 -61.17 -8.44
N TYR A 391 7.14 -60.13 -9.28
CA TYR A 391 6.68 -60.19 -10.68
C TYR A 391 7.44 -61.24 -11.50
N ARG A 392 8.76 -61.34 -11.34
CA ARG A 392 9.59 -62.33 -12.05
C ARG A 392 9.26 -63.77 -11.65
N ILE A 393 9.03 -64.03 -10.36
CA ILE A 393 8.64 -65.35 -9.84
C ILE A 393 7.26 -65.76 -10.38
N LEU A 394 6.30 -64.84 -10.42
CA LEU A 394 4.97 -65.09 -10.99
C LEU A 394 5.04 -65.36 -12.50
N ARG A 395 5.93 -64.67 -13.23
CA ARG A 395 6.15 -64.86 -14.68
C ARG A 395 6.89 -66.16 -15.04
N GLN A 396 7.69 -66.72 -14.13
CA GLN A 396 8.30 -68.04 -14.34
C GLN A 396 7.31 -69.19 -14.10
N ARG A 397 6.37 -69.03 -13.15
CA ARG A 397 5.31 -70.02 -12.90
C ARG A 397 4.28 -70.12 -14.05
N SER A 398 4.11 -69.06 -14.84
CA SER A 398 3.20 -69.05 -16.00
C SER A 398 3.82 -69.63 -17.30
N ARG A 399 5.03 -70.21 -17.24
CA ARG A 399 5.69 -70.87 -18.38
C ARG A 399 5.74 -72.41 -18.26
N PHE A 400 5.18 -72.98 -17.19
CA PHE A 400 5.14 -74.43 -16.94
C PHE A 400 3.71 -74.99 -16.83
N TYR A 401 2.70 -74.22 -17.26
CA TYR A 401 1.33 -74.68 -17.49
C TYR A 401 0.90 -74.37 -18.92
#